data_AF-A0A565B0A9-F1
#
_entry.id   AF-A0A565B0A9-F1
#
_cell.length_a   1.000
_cell.length_b   1.000
_cell.length_c   1.000
_cell.angle_alpha   90.00
_cell.angle_beta   90.00
_cell.angle_gamma   90.00
#
_symmetry.space_group_name_H-M   'P 1'
#
loop_
_entity.id
_entity.type
_entity.pdbx_description
1 polymer ?
#
loop_
_entity_poly.entity_id
_entity_poly.type
_entity_poly.pdbx_seq_one_letter_code
_entity_poly.pdbx_strand_id
1 'polypeptide(L)'
;MASKNNGLNAALVSNLQDVLSKRRGGNEEVVGSDGSAEEAPSTSDSVDVTAAEEEIDESKPIVLVTNGDGIDSPGLVSLVEALVREGLYNVHVCAPQTDKSASAHSTTPGETIAASSVNIKGATAFEVAGTPVDCISLGLSGALFAWSKPILVISGINQGSSCGHQMFYSGAVAGAREALISGVPSLSISLNWKKEESQASDFKDAVGVCLALINATIRDIEKGVFPKDCSLNIEIPTSPSSNKGFKVTKQSTWRQSPSWQAVSANRHPGAGNFMSNQQSLGAQLAQLGRDASAAGAARRFTTQKKSIVEIESVGVAGKTDTRVKKYFRLEFVAKEQEHTDEDLDIKALEDGFVSVTPLSLLPKLDTETQAAASEWISKALNADQ
;
A
#
# COMPACT_ATOMS: atom_id res chain seq x y z
N MET A 1 -39.64 31.67 42.51
CA MET A 1 -38.18 31.91 42.39
C MET A 1 -37.52 30.53 42.40
N ALA A 2 -36.66 30.09 41.49
CA ALA A 2 -36.02 30.70 40.34
C ALA A 2 -35.75 29.58 39.30
N SER A 3 -35.72 29.98 38.03
CA SER A 3 -35.36 29.20 36.85
C SER A 3 -33.94 28.63 36.92
N LYS A 4 -33.70 27.45 36.33
CA LYS A 4 -32.48 27.16 35.57
C LYS A 4 -32.76 26.13 34.46
N ASN A 5 -32.84 26.67 33.24
CA ASN A 5 -32.80 25.98 31.95
C ASN A 5 -31.48 25.20 31.78
N ASN A 6 -31.56 24.03 31.12
CA ASN A 6 -30.45 23.47 30.35
C ASN A 6 -30.97 22.84 29.04
N GLY A 7 -31.74 23.63 28.29
CA GLY A 7 -32.09 23.30 26.90
C GLY A 7 -30.86 23.46 26.01
N LEU A 8 -30.54 22.41 25.27
CA LEU A 8 -29.57 22.42 24.17
C LEU A 8 -29.83 23.63 23.25
N ASN A 9 -28.75 24.27 22.81
CA ASN A 9 -28.78 25.49 22.00
C ASN A 9 -29.60 25.26 20.71
N ALA A 10 -30.70 26.02 20.55
CA ALA A 10 -31.59 25.94 19.40
C ALA A 10 -30.87 26.17 18.04
N ALA A 11 -29.73 26.85 18.05
CA ALA A 11 -28.89 27.03 16.85
C ALA A 11 -28.25 25.73 16.34
N LEU A 12 -27.97 24.76 17.23
CA LEU A 12 -27.39 23.45 16.88
C LEU A 12 -28.43 22.52 16.25
N VAL A 13 -29.69 22.60 16.69
CA VAL A 13 -30.81 21.81 16.13
C VAL A 13 -31.26 22.38 14.77
N SER A 14 -31.25 23.71 14.61
CA SER A 14 -31.59 24.37 13.34
C SER A 14 -30.60 24.03 12.22
N ASN A 15 -29.30 23.98 12.52
CA ASN A 15 -28.27 23.64 11.52
C ASN A 15 -28.38 22.20 11.00
N LEU A 16 -28.81 21.26 11.84
CA LEU A 16 -29.02 19.86 11.43
C LEU A 16 -30.25 19.70 10.52
N GLN A 17 -31.34 20.44 10.79
CA GLN A 17 -32.54 20.40 9.95
C GLN A 17 -32.37 21.15 8.62
N ASP A 18 -31.60 22.24 8.59
CA ASP A 18 -31.27 22.98 7.36
C ASP A 18 -30.36 22.16 6.42
N VAL A 19 -29.38 21.42 6.98
CA VAL A 19 -28.48 20.55 6.19
C VAL A 19 -29.23 19.36 5.59
N LEU A 20 -30.23 18.81 6.30
CA LEU A 20 -31.06 17.71 5.81
C LEU A 20 -32.09 18.17 4.77
N SER A 21 -32.57 19.41 4.84
CA SER A 21 -33.51 19.98 3.88
C SER A 21 -32.83 20.41 2.58
N LYS A 22 -31.60 20.94 2.65
CA LYS A 22 -30.80 21.32 1.46
C LYS A 22 -30.33 20.15 0.59
N ARG A 23 -30.31 18.92 1.12
CA ARG A 23 -30.00 17.71 0.33
C ARG A 23 -31.19 17.18 -0.47
N ARG A 24 -32.39 17.73 -0.28
CA ARG A 24 -33.64 17.20 -0.88
C ARG A 24 -34.23 18.07 -2.01
N GLY A 25 -33.57 19.15 -2.41
CA GLY A 25 -34.02 19.98 -3.53
C GLY A 25 -32.87 20.80 -4.13
N GLY A 26 -32.54 20.54 -5.39
CA GLY A 26 -31.51 21.28 -6.11
C GLY A 26 -31.12 20.64 -7.44
N ASN A 27 -32.09 20.54 -8.35
CA ASN A 27 -31.86 20.43 -9.78
C ASN A 27 -32.40 21.73 -10.41
N GLU A 28 -31.73 22.21 -11.45
CA GLU A 28 -32.04 23.35 -12.35
C GLU A 28 -31.36 24.72 -12.11
N GLU A 29 -31.13 25.36 -13.26
CA GLU A 29 -30.05 26.26 -13.69
C GLU A 29 -30.33 27.77 -13.49
N VAL A 30 -29.29 28.60 -13.75
CA VAL A 30 -29.26 29.75 -14.71
C VAL A 30 -28.42 30.97 -14.23
N VAL A 31 -27.32 31.22 -14.96
CA VAL A 31 -26.74 32.47 -15.54
C VAL A 31 -26.60 33.77 -14.71
N GLY A 32 -25.38 34.37 -14.74
CA GLY A 32 -25.21 35.85 -14.78
C GLY A 32 -23.94 36.48 -14.19
N SER A 33 -22.94 36.72 -15.06
CA SER A 33 -22.03 37.89 -15.22
C SER A 33 -21.18 38.54 -14.10
N ASP A 34 -19.98 38.95 -14.56
CA ASP A 34 -19.02 39.97 -14.08
C ASP A 34 -18.07 39.55 -12.92
N GLY A 35 -16.75 39.69 -12.98
CA GLY A 35 -15.85 40.39 -13.89
C GLY A 35 -14.90 41.29 -13.10
N SER A 36 -13.68 40.83 -12.79
CA SER A 36 -12.48 41.68 -12.59
C SER A 36 -11.25 40.85 -12.25
N ALA A 37 -10.23 41.02 -13.09
CA ALA A 37 -8.89 40.44 -12.98
C ALA A 37 -8.03 41.19 -11.96
N GLU A 38 -7.05 40.50 -11.35
CA GLU A 38 -5.76 41.10 -10.97
C GLU A 38 -4.67 40.03 -10.84
N GLU A 39 -3.49 40.37 -11.36
CA GLU A 39 -2.36 39.53 -11.75
C GLU A 39 -1.42 39.11 -10.60
N ALA A 40 -0.63 38.07 -10.89
CA ALA A 40 0.44 37.49 -10.08
C ALA A 40 1.68 38.40 -9.90
N PRO A 41 2.68 37.92 -9.14
CA PRO A 41 3.97 37.78 -9.80
C PRO A 41 4.62 36.40 -9.60
N SER A 42 5.29 36.02 -10.69
CA SER A 42 6.12 34.86 -10.95
C SER A 42 7.47 34.90 -10.24
N THR A 43 7.94 33.76 -9.75
CA THR A 43 9.37 33.43 -9.68
C THR A 43 9.55 31.97 -10.08
N SER A 44 10.04 31.79 -11.30
CA SER A 44 10.43 30.52 -11.91
C SER A 44 11.87 30.20 -11.54
N ASP A 45 12.09 29.14 -10.76
CA ASP A 45 13.35 28.39 -10.80
C ASP A 45 13.05 27.10 -11.58
N SER A 46 13.28 27.16 -12.89
CA SER A 46 13.27 26.00 -13.77
C SER A 46 14.54 25.19 -13.50
N VAL A 47 14.40 24.08 -12.78
CA VAL A 47 15.43 23.04 -12.72
C VAL A 47 15.38 22.28 -14.04
N ASP A 48 16.41 22.48 -14.85
CA ASP A 48 16.64 21.80 -16.13
C ASP A 48 16.96 20.32 -15.87
N VAL A 49 15.94 19.47 -15.99
CA VAL A 49 16.09 18.01 -15.97
C VAL A 49 15.95 17.53 -17.41
N THR A 50 17.06 17.51 -18.14
CA THR A 50 17.11 16.88 -19.47
C THR A 50 17.12 15.35 -19.28
N ALA A 51 15.96 14.77 -18.98
CA ALA A 51 15.69 13.37 -19.28
C ALA A 51 15.64 13.24 -20.80
N ALA A 52 16.17 12.15 -21.36
CA ALA A 52 16.01 11.86 -22.78
C ALA A 52 14.50 11.84 -23.08
N GLU A 53 14.03 12.83 -23.83
CA GLU A 53 12.64 12.93 -24.27
C GLU A 53 12.39 11.78 -25.26
N GLU A 54 12.01 10.61 -24.75
CA GLU A 54 11.29 9.65 -25.58
C GLU A 54 9.96 10.31 -25.95
N GLU A 55 9.78 10.66 -27.23
CA GLU A 55 8.58 11.34 -27.71
C GLU A 55 7.33 10.57 -27.30
N ILE A 56 6.47 11.20 -26.49
CA ILE A 56 5.16 10.66 -26.13
C ILE A 56 4.33 10.60 -27.41
N ASP A 57 3.91 9.40 -27.80
CA ASP A 57 3.02 9.21 -28.94
C ASP A 57 1.61 9.68 -28.54
N GLU A 58 1.24 10.92 -28.87
CA GLU A 58 -0.04 11.53 -28.49
C GLU A 58 -1.27 10.71 -28.94
N SER A 59 -1.12 9.77 -29.88
CA SER A 59 -2.20 8.89 -30.32
C SER A 59 -2.52 7.75 -29.33
N LYS A 60 -1.60 7.45 -28.39
CA LYS A 60 -1.74 6.34 -27.44
C LYS A 60 -2.17 6.82 -26.06
N PRO A 61 -3.10 6.11 -25.39
CA PRO A 61 -3.48 6.47 -24.04
C PRO A 61 -2.34 6.19 -23.06
N ILE A 62 -2.31 6.95 -21.97
CA ILE A 62 -1.27 6.89 -20.95
C ILE A 62 -1.69 5.95 -19.83
N VAL A 63 -0.80 5.04 -19.46
CA VAL A 63 -0.96 4.17 -18.29
C VAL A 63 0.13 4.51 -17.28
N LEU A 64 -0.27 4.80 -16.05
CA LEU A 64 0.66 5.04 -14.93
C LEU A 64 0.79 3.77 -14.09
N VAL A 65 2.02 3.35 -13.82
CA VAL A 65 2.35 2.15 -13.06
C VAL A 65 3.07 2.50 -11.77
N THR A 66 2.68 1.85 -10.67
CA THR A 66 3.36 1.90 -9.37
C THR A 66 3.35 0.50 -8.73
N ASN A 67 3.90 0.35 -7.54
CA ASN A 67 3.76 -0.85 -6.71
C ASN A 67 4.03 -0.55 -5.23
N GLY A 68 3.93 -1.57 -4.38
CA GLY A 68 4.42 -1.54 -3.01
C GLY A 68 5.89 -1.95 -2.86
N ASP A 69 6.42 -2.79 -3.74
CA ASP A 69 7.71 -3.49 -3.53
C ASP A 69 8.94 -2.69 -3.96
N GLY A 70 8.75 -1.61 -4.72
CA GLY A 70 9.78 -0.72 -5.21
C GLY A 70 10.09 -0.84 -6.71
N ILE A 71 10.83 0.14 -7.25
CA ILE A 71 11.09 0.33 -8.68
C ILE A 71 11.78 -0.87 -9.35
N ASP A 72 12.66 -1.57 -8.62
CA ASP A 72 13.42 -2.72 -9.12
C ASP A 72 12.73 -4.07 -8.88
N SER A 73 11.48 -4.08 -8.39
CA SER A 73 10.83 -5.33 -8.03
C SER A 73 10.54 -6.20 -9.27
N PRO A 74 10.68 -7.53 -9.18
CA PRO A 74 10.49 -8.42 -10.33
C PRO A 74 9.08 -8.34 -10.92
N GLY A 75 8.07 -8.07 -10.09
CA GLY A 75 6.69 -7.94 -10.52
C GLY A 75 6.40 -6.63 -11.27
N LEU A 76 6.97 -5.51 -10.83
CA LEU A 76 6.85 -4.24 -11.56
C LEU A 76 7.61 -4.29 -12.89
N VAL A 77 8.86 -4.76 -12.86
CA VAL A 77 9.69 -4.89 -14.08
C VAL A 77 9.00 -5.78 -15.12
N SER A 78 8.45 -6.92 -14.70
CA SER A 78 7.73 -7.83 -15.60
C SER A 78 6.46 -7.20 -16.19
N LEU A 79 5.72 -6.42 -15.40
CA LEU A 79 4.51 -5.74 -15.85
C LEU A 79 4.85 -4.64 -16.87
N VAL A 80 5.82 -3.78 -16.55
CA VAL A 80 6.23 -2.69 -17.44
C VAL A 80 6.80 -3.22 -18.75
N GLU A 81 7.68 -4.24 -18.71
CA GLU A 81 8.22 -4.87 -19.92
C GLU A 81 7.10 -5.39 -20.83
N ALA A 82 6.06 -6.00 -20.27
CA ALA A 82 4.95 -6.52 -21.05
C ALA A 82 4.08 -5.42 -21.67
N LEU A 83 3.74 -4.38 -20.90
CA LEU A 83 2.93 -3.25 -21.39
C LEU A 83 3.66 -2.49 -22.52
N VAL A 84 4.97 -2.25 -22.35
CA VAL A 84 5.81 -1.62 -23.38
C VAL A 84 5.86 -2.49 -24.64
N ARG A 85 6.02 -3.81 -24.47
CA ARG A 85 6.10 -4.75 -25.60
C ARG A 85 4.80 -4.84 -26.40
N GLU A 86 3.63 -4.66 -25.76
CA GLU A 86 2.36 -4.58 -26.49
C GLU A 86 2.31 -3.35 -27.42
N GLY A 87 2.99 -2.26 -27.04
CA GLY A 87 3.11 -1.06 -27.86
C GLY A 87 1.79 -0.30 -28.03
N LEU A 88 0.78 -0.59 -27.20
CA LEU A 88 -0.55 0.02 -27.24
C LEU A 88 -0.65 1.31 -26.42
N TYR A 89 0.25 1.51 -25.46
CA TYR A 89 0.14 2.53 -24.42
C TYR A 89 1.45 3.30 -24.21
N ASN A 90 1.33 4.55 -23.79
CA ASN A 90 2.47 5.31 -23.26
C ASN A 90 2.64 4.97 -21.77
N VAL A 91 3.60 4.09 -21.48
CA VAL A 91 3.82 3.58 -20.12
C VAL A 91 4.67 4.56 -19.32
N HIS A 92 4.12 5.02 -18.19
CA HIS A 92 4.82 5.87 -17.23
C HIS A 92 4.90 5.15 -15.89
N VAL A 93 6.00 5.31 -15.17
CA VAL A 93 6.25 4.62 -13.90
C VAL A 93 6.60 5.63 -12.83
N CYS A 94 5.93 5.56 -11.70
CA CYS A 94 6.29 6.30 -10.48
C CYS A 94 6.17 5.32 -9.32
N ALA A 95 7.29 4.84 -8.80
CA ALA A 95 7.31 3.79 -7.78
C ALA A 95 8.28 4.10 -6.64
N PRO A 96 8.09 3.51 -5.45
CA PRO A 96 9.01 3.69 -4.34
C PRO A 96 10.43 3.24 -4.69
N GLN A 97 11.44 3.92 -4.15
CA GLN A 97 12.84 3.48 -4.29
C GLN A 97 13.11 2.14 -3.60
N THR A 98 12.40 1.86 -2.50
CA THR A 98 12.59 0.65 -1.67
C THR A 98 11.26 -0.01 -1.38
N ASP A 99 11.29 -1.23 -0.85
CA ASP A 99 10.10 -1.93 -0.36
C ASP A 99 9.27 -1.08 0.64
N LYS A 100 8.01 -0.85 0.28
CA LYS A 100 6.93 -0.19 1.03
C LYS A 100 5.65 -1.05 0.99
N SER A 101 5.77 -2.36 0.83
CA SER A 101 4.65 -3.31 0.71
C SER A 101 3.67 -3.24 1.88
N ALA A 102 4.17 -2.97 3.10
CA ALA A 102 3.39 -2.84 4.33
C ALA A 102 3.20 -1.39 4.81
N SER A 103 3.23 -0.41 3.90
CA SER A 103 3.09 1.02 4.23
C SER A 103 1.66 1.50 4.47
N ALA A 104 0.65 0.66 4.20
CA ALA A 104 -0.76 1.06 4.22
C ALA A 104 -1.02 2.32 3.38
N HIS A 105 -2.11 3.05 3.67
CA HIS A 105 -2.42 4.34 3.03
C HIS A 105 -1.71 5.51 3.73
N SER A 106 -0.39 5.46 3.82
CA SER A 106 0.41 6.52 4.44
C SER A 106 0.90 7.54 3.42
N THR A 107 0.89 8.81 3.82
CA THR A 107 1.49 9.94 3.09
C THR A 107 2.63 10.54 3.91
N THR A 108 3.52 11.28 3.26
CA THR A 108 4.67 11.93 3.91
C THR A 108 4.51 13.47 3.97
N PRO A 109 3.56 14.00 4.78
CA PRO A 109 3.31 15.44 4.82
C PRO A 109 4.42 16.20 5.56
N GLY A 110 4.84 17.34 5.01
CA GLY A 110 5.79 18.25 5.67
C GLY A 110 7.25 17.80 5.62
N GLU A 111 7.56 16.67 4.98
CA GLU A 111 8.93 16.26 4.69
C GLU A 111 9.23 16.41 3.19
N THR A 112 10.52 16.54 2.85
CA THR A 112 10.96 16.59 1.46
C THR A 112 11.19 15.17 0.94
N ILE A 113 10.52 14.82 -0.15
CA ILE A 113 10.74 13.56 -0.87
C ILE A 113 11.61 13.81 -2.11
N ALA A 114 12.57 12.92 -2.36
CA ALA A 114 13.37 12.95 -3.58
C ALA A 114 12.70 12.09 -4.66
N ALA A 115 12.74 12.55 -5.91
CA ALA A 115 12.36 11.78 -7.08
C ALA A 115 13.52 11.78 -8.07
N SER A 116 13.90 10.61 -8.58
CA SER A 116 15.02 10.44 -9.50
C SER A 116 14.53 9.71 -10.76
N SER A 117 14.91 10.19 -11.94
CA SER A 117 14.62 9.49 -13.19
C SER A 117 15.38 8.16 -13.26
N VAL A 118 14.71 7.08 -13.67
CA VAL A 118 15.29 5.75 -13.84
C VAL A 118 15.13 5.31 -15.29
N ASN A 119 16.13 4.64 -15.83
CA ASN A 119 16.06 4.10 -17.18
C ASN A 119 15.32 2.75 -17.20
N ILE A 120 14.06 2.76 -17.62
CA ILE A 120 13.30 1.55 -17.95
C ILE A 120 13.00 1.60 -19.44
N LYS A 121 13.44 0.58 -20.18
CA LYS A 121 13.37 0.56 -21.65
C LYS A 121 11.93 0.78 -22.15
N GLY A 122 11.70 1.86 -22.89
CA GLY A 122 10.41 2.19 -23.50
C GLY A 122 9.35 2.71 -22.52
N ALA A 123 9.75 3.16 -21.32
CA ALA A 123 8.87 3.77 -20.35
C ALA A 123 9.55 4.95 -19.64
N THR A 124 8.82 6.05 -19.45
CA THR A 124 9.31 7.18 -18.63
C THR A 124 9.11 6.85 -17.16
N ALA A 125 10.20 6.71 -16.40
CA ALA A 125 10.16 6.18 -15.04
C ALA A 125 10.85 7.09 -14.01
N PHE A 126 10.23 7.21 -12.83
CA PHE A 126 10.81 7.84 -11.65
C PHE A 126 10.75 6.90 -10.45
N GLU A 127 11.85 6.82 -9.71
CA GLU A 127 11.85 6.29 -8.35
C GLU A 127 11.64 7.42 -7.35
N VAL A 128 10.88 7.16 -6.28
CA VAL A 128 10.55 8.17 -5.27
C VAL A 128 10.90 7.66 -3.88
N ALA A 129 11.56 8.49 -3.07
CA ALA A 129 11.88 8.20 -1.66
C ALA A 129 10.66 8.32 -0.72
N GLY A 130 9.49 7.87 -1.17
CA GLY A 130 8.19 8.00 -0.49
C GLY A 130 7.41 6.69 -0.44
N THR A 131 6.12 6.78 -0.15
CA THR A 131 5.17 5.66 -0.17
C THR A 131 4.53 5.50 -1.56
N PRO A 132 3.81 4.41 -1.85
CA PRO A 132 3.05 4.28 -3.10
C PRO A 132 1.99 5.38 -3.28
N VAL A 133 1.42 5.87 -2.17
CA VAL A 133 0.48 6.99 -2.17
C VAL A 133 1.19 8.28 -2.58
N ASP A 134 2.38 8.56 -2.03
CA ASP A 134 3.20 9.71 -2.44
C ASP A 134 3.57 9.61 -3.93
N CYS A 135 3.91 8.41 -4.43
CA CYS A 135 4.24 8.19 -5.84
C CYS A 135 3.08 8.53 -6.78
N ILE A 136 1.87 8.04 -6.46
CA ILE A 136 0.68 8.32 -7.27
C ILE A 136 0.28 9.78 -7.17
N SER A 137 0.26 10.35 -5.96
CA SER A 137 -0.06 11.76 -5.77
C SER A 137 0.90 12.67 -6.53
N LEU A 138 2.21 12.41 -6.43
CA LEU A 138 3.23 13.16 -7.16
C LEU A 138 3.12 12.96 -8.68
N GLY A 139 2.90 11.72 -9.14
CA GLY A 139 2.71 11.43 -10.55
C GLY A 139 1.49 12.13 -11.16
N LEU A 140 0.37 12.19 -10.43
CA LEU A 140 -0.86 12.84 -10.88
C LEU A 140 -0.83 14.37 -10.70
N SER A 141 0.12 14.92 -9.95
CA SER A 141 0.23 16.37 -9.71
C SER A 141 0.67 17.19 -10.93
N GLY A 142 1.21 16.53 -11.96
CA GLY A 142 1.83 17.18 -13.13
C GLY A 142 3.27 17.66 -12.90
N ALA A 143 3.86 17.41 -11.72
CA ALA A 143 5.23 17.83 -11.42
C ALA A 143 6.31 16.99 -12.12
N LEU A 144 6.03 15.70 -12.38
CA LEU A 144 6.99 14.77 -13.00
C LEU A 144 6.67 14.43 -14.46
N PHE A 145 5.41 14.59 -14.86
CA PHE A 145 4.93 14.16 -16.16
C PHE A 145 4.13 15.27 -16.84
N ALA A 146 4.36 15.45 -18.15
CA ALA A 146 3.76 16.53 -18.94
C ALA A 146 2.32 16.24 -19.43
N TRP A 147 1.72 15.12 -19.03
CA TRP A 147 0.36 14.75 -19.40
C TRP A 147 -0.68 15.21 -18.38
N SER A 148 -1.94 15.32 -18.81
CA SER A 148 -3.03 15.83 -17.95
C SER A 148 -3.62 14.78 -17.02
N LYS A 149 -3.89 13.56 -17.52
CA LYS A 149 -4.45 12.45 -16.74
C LYS A 149 -4.21 11.10 -17.43
N PRO A 150 -3.80 10.04 -16.70
CA PRO A 150 -3.69 8.72 -17.27
C PRO A 150 -5.08 8.08 -17.40
N ILE A 151 -5.25 7.18 -18.38
CA ILE A 151 -6.51 6.44 -18.54
C ILE A 151 -6.73 5.43 -17.42
N LEU A 152 -5.62 4.88 -16.90
CA LEU A 152 -5.61 3.83 -15.89
C LEU A 152 -4.34 3.95 -15.03
N VAL A 153 -4.50 3.71 -13.72
CA VAL A 153 -3.37 3.42 -12.83
C VAL A 153 -3.32 1.93 -12.52
N ILE A 154 -2.15 1.33 -12.63
CA ILE A 154 -1.91 -0.07 -12.24
C ILE A 154 -0.90 -0.10 -11.10
N SER A 155 -1.27 -0.70 -9.97
CA SER A 155 -0.42 -0.86 -8.80
C SER A 155 -0.06 -2.33 -8.61
N GLY A 156 1.16 -2.73 -8.97
CA GLY A 156 1.62 -4.12 -8.93
C GLY A 156 2.67 -4.45 -10.00
N ILE A 157 2.97 -5.73 -10.25
CA ILE A 157 2.47 -6.90 -9.51
C ILE A 157 3.22 -7.03 -8.19
N ASN A 158 2.48 -7.07 -7.09
CA ASN A 158 3.08 -7.15 -5.75
C ASN A 158 3.38 -8.60 -5.33
N GLN A 159 4.46 -8.78 -4.58
CA GLN A 159 4.87 -10.06 -4.02
C GLN A 159 4.10 -10.35 -2.71
N GLY A 160 3.20 -11.33 -2.77
CA GLY A 160 2.39 -11.77 -1.63
C GLY A 160 0.96 -11.26 -1.73
N SER A 161 0.04 -12.02 -1.14
CA SER A 161 -1.40 -11.72 -1.23
C SER A 161 -1.79 -10.49 -0.41
N SER A 162 -2.69 -9.69 -0.99
CA SER A 162 -3.39 -8.59 -0.33
C SER A 162 -4.87 -8.93 -0.08
N CYS A 163 -5.28 -10.20 0.04
CA CYS A 163 -6.68 -10.57 0.31
C CYS A 163 -7.23 -10.01 1.64
N GLY A 164 -8.54 -9.82 1.69
CA GLY A 164 -9.29 -9.55 2.90
C GLY A 164 -8.88 -8.28 3.62
N HIS A 165 -8.74 -8.36 4.94
CA HIS A 165 -8.23 -7.28 5.78
C HIS A 165 -6.73 -7.02 5.61
N GLN A 166 -5.97 -7.88 4.92
CA GLN A 166 -4.57 -7.57 4.57
C GLN A 166 -4.47 -6.35 3.65
N MET A 167 -5.52 -6.05 2.86
CA MET A 167 -5.65 -4.84 2.05
C MET A 167 -5.38 -3.54 2.82
N PHE A 168 -5.68 -3.50 4.12
CA PHE A 168 -5.46 -2.29 4.93
C PHE A 168 -3.98 -1.99 5.17
N TYR A 169 -3.11 -2.99 5.07
CA TYR A 169 -1.67 -2.84 5.23
C TYR A 169 -0.94 -2.72 3.89
N SER A 170 -1.60 -3.10 2.80
CA SER A 170 -0.99 -3.20 1.47
C SER A 170 -0.74 -1.82 0.86
N GLY A 171 0.54 -1.54 0.57
CA GLY A 171 0.96 -0.37 -0.20
C GLY A 171 0.46 -0.39 -1.64
N ALA A 172 0.34 -1.58 -2.26
CA ALA A 172 -0.19 -1.71 -3.61
C ALA A 172 -1.67 -1.30 -3.68
N VAL A 173 -2.48 -1.79 -2.75
CA VAL A 173 -3.90 -1.41 -2.65
C VAL A 173 -4.04 0.08 -2.34
N ALA A 174 -3.16 0.64 -1.50
CA ALA A 174 -3.15 2.07 -1.20
C ALA A 174 -2.85 2.93 -2.43
N GLY A 175 -1.87 2.55 -3.27
CA GLY A 175 -1.58 3.24 -4.53
C GLY A 175 -2.78 3.23 -5.50
N ALA A 176 -3.42 2.08 -5.67
CA ALA A 176 -4.64 1.98 -6.49
C ALA A 176 -5.79 2.82 -5.90
N ARG A 177 -5.96 2.80 -4.57
CA ARG A 177 -6.98 3.61 -3.88
C ARG A 177 -6.72 5.11 -4.05
N GLU A 178 -5.48 5.56 -3.97
CA GLU A 178 -5.11 6.96 -4.15
C GLU A 178 -5.45 7.46 -5.56
N ALA A 179 -5.19 6.63 -6.58
CA ALA A 179 -5.60 6.93 -7.94
C ALA A 179 -7.12 7.08 -8.06
N LEU A 180 -7.88 6.20 -7.42
CA LEU A 180 -9.34 6.28 -7.40
C LEU A 180 -9.84 7.53 -6.66
N ILE A 181 -9.21 7.90 -5.54
CA ILE A 181 -9.50 9.16 -4.81
C ILE A 181 -9.26 10.37 -5.73
N SER A 182 -8.22 10.31 -6.56
CA SER A 182 -7.89 11.31 -7.58
C SER A 182 -8.78 11.22 -8.84
N GLY A 183 -9.81 10.36 -8.83
CA GLY A 183 -10.77 10.19 -9.90
C GLY A 183 -10.24 9.44 -11.13
N VAL A 184 -9.15 8.68 -11.00
CA VAL A 184 -8.60 7.81 -12.05
C VAL A 184 -8.99 6.36 -11.79
N PRO A 185 -9.53 5.61 -12.77
CA PRO A 185 -9.72 4.17 -12.63
C PRO A 185 -8.41 3.47 -12.26
N SER A 186 -8.49 2.41 -11.46
CA SER A 186 -7.29 1.74 -10.99
C SER A 186 -7.44 0.25 -10.72
N LEU A 187 -6.32 -0.45 -10.85
CA LEU A 187 -6.16 -1.86 -10.54
C LEU A 187 -5.04 -2.02 -9.50
N SER A 188 -5.26 -2.83 -8.46
CA SER A 188 -4.18 -3.40 -7.65
C SER A 188 -4.01 -4.87 -8.00
N ILE A 189 -2.78 -5.32 -8.25
CA ILE A 189 -2.49 -6.68 -8.68
C ILE A 189 -1.44 -7.30 -7.75
N SER A 190 -1.78 -8.42 -7.13
CA SER A 190 -0.88 -9.17 -6.27
C SER A 190 -0.76 -10.63 -6.72
N LEU A 191 0.46 -11.17 -6.66
CA LEU A 191 0.70 -12.60 -6.80
C LEU A 191 0.77 -13.21 -5.40
N ASN A 192 0.05 -14.32 -5.15
CA ASN A 192 0.15 -15.10 -3.91
C ASN A 192 1.47 -15.88 -3.85
N TRP A 193 2.57 -15.14 -3.92
CA TRP A 193 3.92 -15.62 -3.98
C TRP A 193 4.32 -16.19 -2.64
N LYS A 194 4.79 -17.44 -2.63
CA LYS A 194 5.22 -18.14 -1.43
C LYS A 194 6.67 -18.57 -1.59
N LYS A 195 7.50 -18.27 -0.59
CA LYS A 195 8.95 -18.47 -0.63
C LYS A 195 9.39 -19.90 -0.98
N GLU A 196 8.61 -20.89 -0.57
CA GLU A 196 8.95 -22.31 -0.75
C GLU A 196 8.28 -22.94 -1.99
N GLU A 197 7.31 -22.27 -2.60
CA GLU A 197 6.51 -22.80 -3.71
C GLU A 197 6.71 -22.03 -5.03
N SER A 198 7.01 -20.73 -4.95
CA SER A 198 7.04 -19.81 -6.09
C SER A 198 8.45 -19.51 -6.60
N GLN A 199 8.52 -19.12 -7.87
CA GLN A 199 9.75 -18.74 -8.57
C GLN A 199 9.63 -17.34 -9.18
N ALA A 200 10.76 -16.73 -9.52
CA ALA A 200 10.75 -15.40 -10.14
C ALA A 200 10.04 -15.38 -11.51
N SER A 201 10.03 -16.52 -12.23
CA SER A 201 9.30 -16.67 -13.49
C SER A 201 7.79 -16.50 -13.35
N ASP A 202 7.24 -16.79 -12.16
CA ASP A 202 5.79 -16.76 -11.93
C ASP A 202 5.23 -15.34 -12.07
N PHE A 203 6.05 -14.29 -11.89
CA PHE A 203 5.63 -12.92 -12.18
C PHE A 203 5.34 -12.72 -13.67
N LYS A 204 6.07 -13.36 -14.58
CA LYS A 204 5.79 -13.28 -16.02
C LYS A 204 4.49 -13.98 -16.37
N ASP A 205 4.24 -15.14 -15.76
CA ASP A 205 2.98 -15.87 -15.93
C ASP A 205 1.81 -15.07 -15.36
N ALA A 206 1.98 -14.45 -14.18
CA ALA A 206 1.02 -13.55 -13.55
C ALA A 206 0.67 -12.35 -14.45
N VAL A 207 1.67 -11.72 -15.06
CA VAL A 207 1.44 -10.66 -16.06
C VAL A 207 0.64 -11.20 -17.24
N GLY A 208 1.00 -12.36 -17.79
CA GLY A 208 0.26 -13.00 -18.88
C GLY A 208 -1.22 -13.22 -18.56
N VAL A 209 -1.54 -13.60 -17.33
CA VAL A 209 -2.92 -13.74 -16.84
C VAL A 209 -3.65 -12.39 -16.81
N CYS A 210 -3.00 -11.33 -16.33
CA CYS A 210 -3.66 -10.03 -16.12
C CYS A 210 -3.72 -9.13 -17.37
N LEU A 211 -2.87 -9.33 -18.39
CA LEU A 211 -2.86 -8.48 -19.60
C LEU A 211 -4.22 -8.41 -20.28
N ALA A 212 -4.92 -9.56 -20.41
CA ALA A 212 -6.26 -9.59 -21.00
C ALA A 212 -7.26 -8.73 -20.22
N LEU A 213 -7.15 -8.71 -18.89
CA LEU A 213 -8.01 -7.92 -18.00
C LEU A 213 -7.64 -6.43 -18.02
N ILE A 214 -6.35 -6.10 -18.10
CA ILE A 214 -5.86 -4.72 -18.27
C ILE A 214 -6.37 -4.14 -19.59
N ASN A 215 -6.20 -4.86 -20.70
CA ASN A 215 -6.65 -4.43 -22.02
C ASN A 215 -8.18 -4.30 -22.10
N ALA A 216 -8.92 -5.22 -21.44
CA ALA A 216 -10.36 -5.11 -21.32
C ALA A 216 -10.77 -3.87 -20.51
N THR A 217 -10.08 -3.61 -19.39
CA THR A 217 -10.32 -2.45 -18.53
C THR A 217 -10.15 -1.14 -19.31
N ILE A 218 -9.03 -0.96 -20.00
CA ILE A 218 -8.74 0.25 -20.77
C ILE A 218 -9.80 0.47 -21.85
N ARG A 219 -10.08 -0.55 -22.67
CA ARG A 219 -11.12 -0.49 -23.71
C ARG A 219 -12.49 -0.12 -23.15
N ASP A 220 -12.84 -0.65 -21.99
CA ASP A 220 -14.16 -0.44 -21.39
C ASP A 220 -14.26 0.92 -20.67
N ILE A 221 -13.12 1.48 -20.22
CA ILE A 221 -13.01 2.88 -19.77
C ILE A 221 -13.27 3.83 -20.94
N GLU A 222 -12.63 3.61 -22.10
CA GLU A 222 -12.82 4.42 -23.30
C GLU A 222 -14.29 4.42 -23.78
N LYS A 223 -14.97 3.28 -23.64
CA LYS A 223 -16.40 3.13 -23.97
C LYS A 223 -17.34 3.67 -22.88
N GLY A 224 -16.83 4.05 -21.72
CA GLY A 224 -17.63 4.52 -20.59
C GLY A 224 -18.48 3.44 -19.92
N VAL A 225 -18.12 2.17 -20.07
CA VAL A 225 -18.85 1.00 -19.50
C VAL A 225 -18.10 0.32 -18.36
N PHE A 226 -16.86 0.74 -18.07
CA PHE A 226 -16.14 0.28 -16.89
C PHE A 226 -16.89 0.66 -15.59
N PRO A 227 -16.90 -0.21 -14.56
CA PRO A 227 -17.52 0.11 -13.27
C PRO A 227 -17.07 1.45 -12.70
N LYS A 228 -18.04 2.28 -12.30
CA LYS A 228 -17.78 3.59 -11.71
C LYS A 228 -17.53 3.46 -10.21
N ASP A 229 -16.78 4.42 -9.66
CA ASP A 229 -16.56 4.61 -8.22
C ASP A 229 -15.97 3.38 -7.50
N CYS A 230 -15.19 2.57 -8.23
CA CYS A 230 -14.45 1.45 -7.67
C CYS A 230 -13.09 1.23 -8.33
N SER A 231 -12.18 0.62 -7.57
CA SER A 231 -10.93 0.02 -8.04
C SER A 231 -11.07 -1.49 -7.99
N LEU A 232 -10.35 -2.24 -8.82
CA LEU A 232 -10.36 -3.70 -8.77
C LEU A 232 -9.09 -4.21 -8.09
N ASN A 233 -9.24 -5.00 -7.02
CA ASN A 233 -8.15 -5.76 -6.44
C ASN A 233 -8.10 -7.15 -7.05
N ILE A 234 -6.99 -7.48 -7.71
CA ILE A 234 -6.77 -8.71 -8.46
C ILE A 234 -5.72 -9.54 -7.73
N GLU A 235 -6.09 -10.75 -7.31
CA GLU A 235 -5.19 -11.67 -6.60
C GLU A 235 -4.99 -12.92 -7.46
N ILE A 236 -3.73 -13.18 -7.79
CA ILE A 236 -3.32 -14.28 -8.66
C ILE A 236 -2.85 -15.44 -7.78
N PRO A 237 -3.30 -16.68 -8.00
CA PRO A 237 -2.92 -17.83 -7.19
C PRO A 237 -1.42 -18.12 -7.31
N THR A 238 -0.88 -18.90 -6.36
CA THR A 238 0.55 -19.24 -6.27
C THR A 238 1.12 -19.83 -7.57
N SER A 239 0.28 -20.51 -8.36
CA SER A 239 0.62 -21.05 -9.68
C SER A 239 -0.23 -20.35 -10.77
N PRO A 240 0.23 -19.21 -11.32
CA PRO A 240 -0.55 -18.44 -12.30
C PRO A 240 -0.85 -19.22 -13.58
N SER A 241 0.10 -20.02 -14.07
CA SER A 241 -0.03 -20.77 -15.33
C SER A 241 -1.07 -21.89 -15.26
N SER A 242 -1.42 -22.38 -14.06
CA SER A 242 -2.44 -23.41 -13.84
C SER A 242 -3.73 -22.87 -13.21
N ASN A 243 -3.98 -21.57 -13.28
CA ASN A 243 -5.19 -20.97 -12.72
C ASN A 243 -6.46 -21.53 -13.38
N LYS A 244 -7.56 -21.57 -12.62
CA LYS A 244 -8.86 -22.11 -13.07
C LYS A 244 -9.77 -21.06 -13.73
N GLY A 245 -9.26 -19.87 -14.01
CA GLY A 245 -10.02 -18.72 -14.51
C GLY A 245 -10.24 -17.63 -13.45
N PHE A 246 -11.14 -16.70 -13.77
CA PHE A 246 -11.44 -15.54 -12.93
C PHE A 246 -12.72 -15.74 -12.12
N LYS A 247 -12.72 -15.28 -10.87
CA LYS A 247 -13.91 -15.21 -10.01
C LYS A 247 -14.06 -13.80 -9.45
N VAL A 248 -15.25 -13.22 -9.58
CA VAL A 248 -15.60 -11.98 -8.87
C VAL A 248 -15.89 -12.34 -7.42
N THR A 249 -15.30 -11.61 -6.47
CA THR A 249 -15.30 -11.99 -5.06
C THR A 249 -15.68 -10.84 -4.13
N LYS A 250 -15.96 -11.18 -2.88
CA LYS A 250 -16.13 -10.26 -1.76
C LYS A 250 -14.84 -10.24 -0.93
N GLN A 251 -14.54 -9.09 -0.34
CA GLN A 251 -13.43 -8.95 0.59
C GLN A 251 -13.68 -9.83 1.83
N SER A 252 -12.75 -10.73 2.14
CA SER A 252 -12.79 -11.52 3.39
C SER A 252 -12.28 -10.73 4.60
N THR A 253 -12.40 -11.33 5.78
CA THR A 253 -11.78 -10.80 7.00
C THR A 253 -10.34 -11.28 7.20
N TRP A 254 -9.80 -12.02 6.23
CA TRP A 254 -8.48 -12.64 6.32
C TRP A 254 -7.38 -11.59 6.45
N ARG A 255 -6.41 -11.84 7.33
CA ARG A 255 -5.19 -11.05 7.46
C ARG A 255 -4.12 -11.86 8.16
N GLN A 256 -2.87 -11.52 7.91
CA GLN A 256 -1.78 -12.04 8.73
C GLN A 256 -1.87 -11.45 10.14
N SER A 257 -1.50 -12.26 11.14
CA SER A 257 -1.49 -11.83 12.53
C SER A 257 -0.16 -11.15 12.86
N PRO A 258 -0.17 -9.93 13.43
CA PRO A 258 1.05 -9.30 13.91
C PRO A 258 1.61 -10.07 15.10
N SER A 259 2.91 -10.32 15.08
CA SER A 259 3.67 -10.99 16.14
C SER A 259 4.90 -10.16 16.49
N TRP A 260 5.03 -9.79 17.76
CA TRP A 260 6.15 -8.98 18.25
C TRP A 260 7.21 -9.88 18.90
N GLN A 261 8.43 -9.82 18.38
CA GLN A 261 9.57 -10.55 18.91
C GLN A 261 10.56 -9.58 19.57
N ALA A 262 11.02 -9.91 20.79
CA ALA A 262 12.10 -9.16 21.43
C ALA A 262 13.42 -9.45 20.71
N VAL A 263 14.18 -8.40 20.37
CA VAL A 263 15.48 -8.52 19.70
C VAL A 263 16.58 -7.86 20.53
N SER A 264 17.81 -8.33 20.39
CA SER A 264 18.97 -7.69 21.03
C SER A 264 19.32 -6.38 20.31
N ALA A 265 20.02 -5.48 20.99
CA ALA A 265 20.42 -4.18 20.42
C ALA A 265 21.42 -4.29 19.25
N ASN A 266 21.90 -5.49 18.93
CA ASN A 266 22.83 -5.70 17.83
C ASN A 266 22.06 -5.73 16.49
N ARG A 267 22.54 -4.86 15.60
CA ARG A 267 21.97 -4.46 14.30
C ARG A 267 21.55 -5.63 13.41
N HIS A 268 20.54 -5.34 12.58
CA HIS A 268 20.18 -6.07 11.37
C HIS A 268 21.38 -6.69 10.62
N PRO A 269 21.25 -7.91 10.06
CA PRO A 269 21.82 -8.15 8.75
C PRO A 269 21.03 -7.26 7.78
N GLY A 270 21.66 -6.19 7.29
CA GLY A 270 21.10 -5.37 6.23
C GLY A 270 20.80 -6.21 4.98
N ALA A 271 19.92 -5.68 4.14
CA ALA A 271 19.61 -6.18 2.81
C ALA A 271 20.87 -6.23 1.91
N GLY A 272 21.71 -7.25 2.12
CA GLY A 272 23.02 -7.38 1.50
C GLY A 272 23.57 -8.81 1.46
N ASN A 273 22.72 -9.84 1.60
CA ASN A 273 23.12 -11.20 1.25
C ASN A 273 22.98 -11.43 -0.27
N PHE A 274 23.70 -10.61 -1.02
CA PHE A 274 24.07 -10.85 -2.40
C PHE A 274 25.56 -10.53 -2.49
N MET A 275 26.41 -11.54 -2.26
CA MET A 275 27.63 -11.81 -3.05
C MET A 275 28.48 -12.95 -2.46
N SER A 276 28.78 -13.88 -3.37
CA SER A 276 29.97 -14.75 -3.48
C SER A 276 30.37 -15.66 -2.32
N ASN A 277 30.31 -16.97 -2.62
CA ASN A 277 31.21 -18.01 -2.14
C ASN A 277 32.67 -17.51 -2.06
N GLN A 278 33.14 -17.20 -0.86
CA GLN A 278 34.50 -17.48 -0.38
C GLN A 278 34.56 -17.16 1.11
N GLN A 279 34.11 -18.09 1.96
CA GLN A 279 34.46 -18.04 3.38
C GLN A 279 35.93 -18.46 3.53
N SER A 280 36.77 -17.50 3.91
CA SER A 280 38.18 -17.75 4.20
C SER A 280 38.33 -18.51 5.52
N LEU A 281 39.24 -19.49 5.53
CA LEU A 281 39.56 -20.37 6.67
C LEU A 281 39.95 -19.65 7.99
N GLY A 282 40.12 -18.32 7.98
CA GLY A 282 40.50 -17.54 9.16
C GLY A 282 39.41 -17.44 10.23
N ALA A 283 38.12 -17.49 9.85
CA ALA A 283 37.01 -17.35 10.80
C ALA A 283 36.74 -18.62 11.62
N GLN A 284 37.05 -19.81 11.10
CA GLN A 284 36.84 -21.09 11.79
C GLN A 284 37.86 -21.34 12.91
N LEU A 285 39.09 -20.80 12.79
CA LEU A 285 40.13 -20.97 13.81
C LEU A 285 39.91 -20.10 15.07
N ALA A 286 39.25 -18.95 14.94
CA ALA A 286 38.92 -18.09 16.08
C ALA A 286 37.75 -18.62 16.94
N GLN A 287 36.99 -19.60 16.44
CA GLN A 287 35.90 -20.26 17.16
C GLN A 287 36.42 -21.44 18.00
N LEU A 288 37.38 -22.21 17.47
CA LEU A 288 37.99 -23.36 18.15
C LEU A 288 38.88 -22.98 19.35
N GLY A 289 39.40 -21.74 19.41
CA GLY A 289 40.19 -21.26 20.55
C GLY A 289 39.35 -20.85 21.78
N ARG A 290 38.06 -20.53 21.61
CA ARG A 290 37.18 -20.10 22.71
C ARG A 290 36.44 -21.24 23.38
N ASP A 291 36.09 -22.30 22.65
CA ASP A 291 35.35 -23.43 23.21
C ASP A 291 36.23 -24.37 24.06
N ALA A 292 37.56 -24.29 23.95
CA ALA A 292 38.49 -25.02 24.81
C ALA A 292 38.61 -24.44 26.24
N SER A 293 38.22 -23.19 26.48
CA SER A 293 38.26 -22.56 27.82
C SER A 293 36.96 -22.75 28.63
N ALA A 294 35.87 -23.19 28.01
CA ALA A 294 34.57 -23.33 28.68
C ALA A 294 34.33 -24.73 29.31
N ALA A 295 35.14 -25.74 28.96
CA ALA A 295 34.94 -27.12 29.43
C ALA A 295 35.60 -27.43 30.81
N GLY A 296 36.31 -26.48 31.41
CA GLY A 296 37.09 -26.71 32.64
C GLY A 296 36.42 -26.31 33.97
N ALA A 297 35.31 -25.57 33.96
CA ALA A 297 34.80 -24.93 35.18
C ALA A 297 33.26 -24.89 35.28
N ALA A 298 32.62 -26.03 35.54
CA ALA A 298 31.33 -26.08 36.25
C ALA A 298 30.92 -27.52 36.58
N ARG A 299 31.56 -28.12 37.60
CA ARG A 299 30.87 -29.10 38.45
C ARG A 299 30.45 -28.38 39.72
N ARG A 300 29.14 -28.20 39.90
CA ARG A 300 28.35 -28.27 41.16
C ARG A 300 27.19 -27.25 41.20
N PHE A 301 26.08 -27.75 41.74
CA PHE A 301 24.87 -27.08 42.23
C PHE A 301 23.73 -26.79 41.24
N THR A 302 22.85 -27.79 41.17
CA THR A 302 21.39 -27.65 41.08
C THR A 302 20.84 -26.62 42.07
N THR A 303 20.04 -25.66 41.60
CA THR A 303 18.76 -25.17 42.18
C THR A 303 18.15 -24.12 41.24
N GLN A 304 16.86 -24.29 40.92
CA GLN A 304 16.04 -23.34 40.15
C GLN A 304 16.04 -21.93 40.75
N LYS A 305 16.39 -20.92 39.94
CA LYS A 305 15.84 -19.56 40.05
C LYS A 305 16.09 -18.80 38.74
N LYS A 306 15.03 -18.16 38.22
CA LYS A 306 15.04 -17.26 37.05
C LYS A 306 16.21 -16.29 37.15
N SER A 307 17.15 -16.39 36.21
CA SER A 307 18.30 -15.49 36.11
C SER A 307 17.86 -14.14 35.56
N ILE A 308 17.82 -13.15 36.43
CA ILE A 308 18.07 -11.75 36.10
C ILE A 308 19.46 -11.68 35.48
N VAL A 309 19.56 -11.15 34.27
CA VAL A 309 20.85 -10.85 33.61
C VAL A 309 21.00 -9.34 33.64
N GLU A 310 21.72 -8.84 34.64
CA GLU A 310 22.29 -7.50 34.66
C GLU A 310 23.50 -7.47 33.72
N ILE A 311 23.57 -6.45 32.85
CA ILE A 311 24.77 -6.17 32.05
C ILE A 311 25.00 -4.67 32.10
N GLU A 312 26.11 -4.26 32.72
CA GLU A 312 26.63 -2.90 32.70
C GLU A 312 27.17 -2.56 31.30
N SER A 313 26.78 -1.39 30.80
CA SER A 313 27.31 -0.78 29.59
C SER A 313 28.45 0.17 29.97
N VAL A 314 29.65 -0.03 29.40
CA VAL A 314 30.77 0.89 29.52
C VAL A 314 30.96 1.60 28.18
N GLY A 315 30.67 2.90 28.09
CA GLY A 315 31.14 3.73 26.97
C GLY A 315 30.40 5.04 26.67
N VAL A 316 31.14 6.14 26.89
CA VAL A 316 31.08 7.49 26.28
C VAL A 316 30.14 8.53 26.93
N ALA A 317 30.79 9.58 27.42
CA ALA A 317 30.22 10.71 28.14
C ALA A 317 29.46 11.67 27.20
N GLY A 318 28.14 11.64 27.33
CA GLY A 318 27.21 12.66 26.87
C GLY A 318 25.86 12.31 27.47
N LYS A 319 25.36 13.13 28.43
CA LYS A 319 24.15 12.91 29.26
C LYS A 319 23.62 11.47 29.19
N THR A 320 24.11 10.60 30.07
CA THR A 320 23.74 9.19 30.11
C THR A 320 22.21 9.05 30.15
N ASP A 321 21.64 8.66 29.03
CA ASP A 321 20.23 8.30 28.91
C ASP A 321 20.00 7.08 29.82
N THR A 322 19.55 7.31 31.06
CA THR A 322 19.38 6.26 32.09
C THR A 322 18.21 5.31 31.79
N ARG A 323 17.55 5.48 30.64
CA ARG A 323 16.43 4.64 30.23
C ARG A 323 16.92 3.31 29.69
N VAL A 324 16.42 2.23 30.27
CA VAL A 324 16.58 0.87 29.74
C VAL A 324 15.80 0.75 28.44
N LYS A 325 16.51 0.59 27.30
CA LYS A 325 15.90 0.39 25.97
C LYS A 325 15.67 -1.09 25.70
N LYS A 326 14.45 -1.44 25.29
CA LYS A 326 14.09 -2.79 24.79
C LYS A 326 13.75 -2.66 23.31
N TYR A 327 14.24 -3.59 22.51
CA TYR A 327 14.03 -3.58 21.07
C TYR A 327 13.09 -4.72 20.68
N PHE A 328 12.17 -4.43 19.76
CA PHE A 328 11.20 -5.39 19.26
C PHE A 328 11.14 -5.31 17.74
N ARG A 329 10.84 -6.44 17.12
CA ARG A 329 10.56 -6.57 15.69
C ARG A 329 9.14 -7.07 15.51
N LEU A 330 8.42 -6.44 14.58
CA LEU A 330 7.12 -6.92 14.13
C LEU A 330 7.32 -7.90 12.97
N GLU A 331 6.69 -9.05 13.05
CA GLU A 331 6.58 -10.03 11.97
C GLU A 331 5.10 -10.39 11.76
N PHE A 332 4.75 -10.75 10.53
CA PHE A 332 3.40 -11.19 10.20
C PHE A 332 3.39 -12.71 10.07
N VAL A 333 2.49 -13.36 10.80
CA VAL A 333 2.34 -14.82 10.79
C VAL A 333 1.01 -15.17 10.17
N ALA A 334 1.04 -16.06 9.16
CA ALA A 334 -0.19 -16.62 8.61
C ALA A 334 -0.89 -17.46 9.67
N LYS A 335 -2.18 -17.21 9.88
CA LYS A 335 -3.05 -18.12 10.62
C LYS A 335 -4.00 -18.75 9.63
N GLU A 336 -4.17 -20.06 9.74
CA GLU A 336 -5.26 -20.75 9.06
C GLU A 336 -6.57 -20.21 9.61
N GLN A 337 -7.43 -19.72 8.72
CA GLN A 337 -8.80 -19.35 9.02
C GLN A 337 -9.69 -20.21 8.13
N GLU A 338 -10.60 -20.95 8.74
CA GLU A 338 -11.64 -21.64 7.99
C GLU A 338 -12.65 -20.62 7.47
N HIS A 339 -12.77 -20.56 6.15
CA HIS A 339 -13.75 -19.75 5.46
C HIS A 339 -14.78 -20.66 4.80
N THR A 340 -16.05 -20.53 5.18
CA THR A 340 -17.15 -21.33 4.62
C THR A 340 -17.82 -20.68 3.41
N ASP A 341 -17.64 -19.37 3.23
CA ASP A 341 -18.21 -18.62 2.10
C ASP A 341 -17.28 -18.73 0.87
N GLU A 342 -17.80 -19.36 -0.18
CA GLU A 342 -17.08 -19.60 -1.44
C GLU A 342 -16.84 -18.30 -2.24
N ASP A 343 -17.59 -17.23 -1.99
CA ASP A 343 -17.46 -15.96 -2.71
C ASP A 343 -16.32 -15.08 -2.18
N LEU A 344 -15.61 -15.52 -1.14
CA LEU A 344 -14.52 -14.78 -0.54
C LEU A 344 -13.26 -14.81 -1.42
N ASP A 345 -12.55 -13.67 -1.45
CA ASP A 345 -11.31 -13.50 -2.20
C ASP A 345 -10.23 -14.53 -1.86
N ILE A 346 -9.99 -14.75 -0.57
CA ILE A 346 -9.02 -15.74 -0.08
C ILE A 346 -9.43 -17.17 -0.47
N LYS A 347 -10.73 -17.47 -0.46
CA LYS A 347 -11.24 -18.81 -0.79
C LYS A 347 -11.09 -19.10 -2.28
N ALA A 348 -11.42 -18.13 -3.14
CA ALA A 348 -11.17 -18.24 -4.57
C ALA A 348 -9.69 -18.48 -4.89
N LEU A 349 -8.80 -17.79 -4.18
CA LEU A 349 -7.35 -17.91 -4.33
C LEU A 349 -6.83 -19.29 -3.91
N GLU A 350 -7.30 -19.82 -2.78
CA GLU A 350 -7.01 -21.18 -2.31
C GLU A 350 -7.53 -22.26 -3.28
N ASP A 351 -8.69 -22.01 -3.89
CA ASP A 351 -9.27 -22.91 -4.87
C ASP A 351 -8.59 -22.80 -6.25
N GLY A 352 -7.59 -21.91 -6.41
CA GLY A 352 -6.78 -21.77 -7.63
C GLY A 352 -7.39 -20.86 -8.70
N PHE A 353 -8.35 -20.02 -8.34
CA PHE A 353 -8.90 -18.98 -9.22
C PHE A 353 -8.15 -17.65 -9.02
N VAL A 354 -8.14 -16.84 -10.07
CA VAL A 354 -7.81 -15.41 -9.96
C VAL A 354 -9.00 -14.71 -9.32
N SER A 355 -8.81 -14.10 -8.16
CA SER A 355 -9.84 -13.34 -7.47
C SER A 355 -9.87 -11.90 -8.00
N VAL A 356 -11.06 -11.38 -8.28
CA VAL A 356 -11.29 -9.97 -8.66
C VAL A 356 -12.30 -9.37 -7.69
N THR A 357 -11.81 -8.53 -6.77
CA THR A 357 -12.62 -7.91 -5.72
C THR A 357 -12.81 -6.41 -6.02
N PRO A 358 -14.02 -5.95 -6.37
CA PRO A 358 -14.28 -4.52 -6.51
C PRO A 358 -14.26 -3.82 -5.15
N LEU A 359 -13.49 -2.75 -5.03
CA LEU A 359 -13.35 -1.92 -3.83
C LEU A 359 -13.88 -0.53 -4.10
N SER A 360 -14.83 -0.05 -3.30
CA SER A 360 -15.37 1.31 -3.41
C SER A 360 -14.81 2.23 -2.31
N LEU A 361 -14.70 3.53 -2.61
CA LEU A 361 -14.30 4.54 -1.63
C LEU A 361 -15.38 4.82 -0.58
N LEU A 362 -16.65 4.64 -0.96
CA LEU A 362 -17.77 4.78 -0.06
C LEU A 362 -18.04 3.40 0.54
N PRO A 363 -17.69 3.16 1.81
CA PRO A 363 -18.27 2.00 2.49
C PRO A 363 -19.79 2.17 2.36
N LYS A 364 -20.48 1.13 1.86
CA LYS A 364 -21.93 1.04 2.06
C LYS A 364 -22.10 1.01 3.57
N LEU A 365 -22.34 2.18 4.17
CA LEU A 365 -22.53 2.28 5.59
C LEU A 365 -23.72 1.39 5.88
N ASP A 366 -23.45 0.31 6.61
CA ASP A 366 -24.49 -0.59 7.02
C ASP A 366 -25.50 0.23 7.82
N THR A 367 -26.71 0.34 7.27
CA THR A 367 -27.82 1.09 7.86
C THR A 367 -28.09 0.64 9.29
N GLU A 368 -27.79 -0.62 9.63
CA GLU A 368 -27.90 -1.14 10.98
C GLU A 368 -26.86 -0.52 11.92
N THR A 369 -25.59 -0.43 11.49
CA THR A 369 -24.53 0.24 12.26
C THR A 369 -24.87 1.71 12.54
N GLN A 370 -25.38 2.45 11.55
CA GLN A 370 -25.80 3.85 11.75
C GLN A 370 -26.98 3.96 12.72
N ALA A 371 -27.98 3.07 12.59
CA ALA A 371 -29.13 3.02 13.47
C ALA A 371 -28.72 2.68 14.91
N ALA A 372 -27.86 1.68 15.10
CA ALA A 372 -27.34 1.27 16.41
C ALA A 372 -26.56 2.40 17.09
N ALA A 373 -25.70 3.11 16.34
CA ALA A 373 -24.99 4.28 16.87
C ALA A 373 -25.96 5.41 17.28
N SER A 374 -26.98 5.67 16.46
CA SER A 374 -27.99 6.70 16.73
C SER A 374 -28.84 6.37 17.97
N GLU A 375 -29.23 5.11 18.12
CA GLU A 375 -29.95 4.60 19.29
C GLU A 375 -29.08 4.70 20.56
N TRP A 376 -27.80 4.32 20.45
CA TRP A 376 -26.86 4.41 21.57
C TRP A 376 -26.67 5.86 22.05
N ILE A 377 -26.46 6.82 21.13
CA ILE A 377 -26.35 8.25 21.47
C ILE A 377 -27.63 8.74 22.16
N SER A 378 -28.80 8.37 21.62
CA SER A 378 -30.10 8.78 22.18
C SER A 378 -30.30 8.26 23.60
N LYS A 379 -29.88 7.03 23.90
CA LYS A 379 -29.94 6.46 25.26
C LYS A 379 -28.94 7.13 26.20
N ALA A 380 -27.70 7.33 25.74
CA ALA A 380 -26.64 7.92 26.55
C ALA A 380 -26.96 9.36 26.99
N LEU A 381 -27.65 10.15 26.16
CA LEU A 381 -27.98 11.55 26.46
C LEU A 381 -29.28 11.74 27.27
N ASN A 382 -30.18 10.75 27.29
CA ASN A 382 -31.45 10.82 28.01
C ASN A 382 -31.44 10.07 29.36
N ALA A 383 -30.33 9.43 29.72
CA ALA A 383 -30.22 8.67 30.97
C ALA A 383 -30.10 9.55 32.24
N ASP A 384 -29.90 10.87 32.08
CA ASP A 384 -29.74 11.84 33.19
C ASP A 384 -30.91 12.86 33.31
N GLN A 385 -32.10 12.56 32.76
CA GLN A 385 -33.32 13.37 32.94
C GLN A 385 -34.39 12.67 33.78
#